data_AF-A0A2K3MHY0-F1
#
_entry.id   AF-A0A2K3MHY0-F1
#
_cell.length_a   1.000
_cell.length_b   1.000
_cell.length_c   1.000
_cell.angle_alpha   90.00
_cell.angle_beta   90.00
_cell.angle_gamma   90.00
#
_symmetry.space_group_name_H-M   'P 1'
#
loop_
_entity.id
_entity.type
_entity.pdbx_description
1 polymer ?
#
loop_
_entity_poly.entity_id
_entity_poly.type
_entity_poly.pdbx_seq_one_letter_code
_entity_poly.pdbx_strand_id
1 'polypeptide(L)'
;MATTTKEEEQEEYMQQLRSKATELFIREEWNDSIQAYSQFITLCTHNLSLPHSDPQKLHKSLCIALCNRAEAKSRLRDFNSALQDCDHALQLDATHFKTLVCKGKILLFLNRYSMALHCFKTALLDPQASGNSEFLVGYFEKCKKFEFLSRTGNLDLSDWVLNGFPGKAPELAEYIGSVEIRKSEISGRGVFATKNIDAGSLILVTKAIAIERSILAGKDLSEDTQLVMWKNFIDKVVDFVRKCHKTRDLIGKLSIGENEDELEVPDVELFRPESIGEMHSSEDIDIDMVKLLAILDVNSLTEDAVSANVLRKNNDCYGVGLWLLPSFINHSCCPNARRLHVGDYLIVHASRDLKAGEEITLAYLDPLTSLN
;
A
#
# COMPACT_ATOMS: atom_id res chain seq x y z
N MET A 1 -45.38 7.34 -30.43
CA MET A 1 -44.90 6.21 -31.27
C MET A 1 -43.43 6.34 -31.64
N ALA A 2 -42.89 7.52 -31.99
CA ALA A 2 -41.46 7.67 -32.31
C ALA A 2 -40.51 7.77 -31.09
N THR A 3 -41.04 8.08 -29.90
CA THR A 3 -40.28 8.17 -28.64
C THR A 3 -40.02 6.79 -28.01
N THR A 4 -41.01 5.90 -28.05
CA THR A 4 -40.94 4.53 -27.53
C THR A 4 -39.89 3.65 -28.24
N THR A 5 -39.72 3.79 -29.55
CA THR A 5 -38.71 3.03 -30.30
C THR A 5 -37.27 3.44 -29.96
N LYS A 6 -37.02 4.74 -29.71
CA LYS A 6 -35.69 5.20 -29.30
C LYS A 6 -35.31 4.76 -27.89
N GLU A 7 -36.29 4.68 -26.99
CA GLU A 7 -36.09 4.20 -25.62
C GLU A 7 -35.75 2.70 -25.60
N GLU A 8 -36.47 1.90 -26.40
CA GLU A 8 -36.20 0.46 -26.58
C GLU A 8 -34.81 0.21 -27.19
N GLU A 9 -34.43 0.96 -28.24
CA GLU A 9 -33.09 0.88 -28.85
C GLU A 9 -31.98 1.22 -27.84
N GLN A 10 -32.21 2.20 -26.96
CA GLN A 10 -31.24 2.61 -25.95
C GLN A 10 -31.12 1.57 -24.82
N GLU A 11 -32.23 0.97 -24.37
CA GLU A 11 -32.20 -0.10 -23.37
C GLU A 11 -31.50 -1.36 -23.91
N GLU A 12 -31.76 -1.72 -25.17
CA GLU A 12 -31.07 -2.83 -25.83
C GLU A 12 -29.57 -2.56 -25.95
N TYR A 13 -29.18 -1.35 -26.36
CA TYR A 13 -27.78 -0.95 -26.45
C TYR A 13 -27.07 -1.02 -25.09
N MET A 14 -27.71 -0.52 -24.01
CA MET A 14 -27.18 -0.64 -22.65
C MET A 14 -27.00 -2.10 -22.22
N GLN A 15 -27.96 -2.97 -22.56
CA GLN A 15 -27.88 -4.40 -22.25
C GLN A 15 -26.72 -5.09 -23.01
N GLN A 16 -26.56 -4.80 -24.30
CA GLN A 16 -25.45 -5.30 -25.11
C GLN A 16 -24.10 -4.82 -24.55
N LEU A 17 -23.99 -3.54 -24.20
CA LEU A 17 -22.77 -2.96 -23.64
C LEU A 17 -22.40 -3.60 -22.30
N ARG A 18 -23.38 -3.82 -21.41
CA ARG A 18 -23.17 -4.52 -20.13
C ARG A 18 -22.71 -5.97 -20.35
N SER A 19 -23.32 -6.66 -21.31
CA SER A 19 -22.93 -8.04 -21.66
C SER A 19 -21.49 -8.09 -22.15
N LYS A 20 -21.13 -7.20 -23.09
CA LYS A 20 -19.76 -7.07 -23.61
C LYS A 20 -18.76 -6.76 -22.50
N ALA A 21 -19.06 -5.81 -21.62
CA ALA A 21 -18.17 -5.47 -20.50
C ALA A 21 -17.93 -6.66 -19.56
N THR A 22 -18.96 -7.47 -19.34
CA THR A 22 -18.91 -8.68 -18.50
C THR A 22 -18.13 -9.81 -19.18
N GLU A 23 -18.27 -9.97 -20.50
CA GLU A 23 -17.48 -10.92 -21.27
C GLU A 23 -15.98 -10.58 -21.23
N LEU A 24 -15.63 -9.31 -21.46
CA LEU A 24 -14.25 -8.82 -21.35
C LEU A 24 -13.69 -9.03 -19.93
N PHE A 25 -14.52 -8.78 -18.91
CA PHE A 25 -14.15 -9.02 -17.52
C PHE A 25 -13.82 -10.50 -17.26
N ILE A 26 -14.65 -11.41 -17.74
CA ILE A 26 -14.45 -12.87 -17.58
C ILE A 26 -13.19 -13.34 -18.32
N ARG A 27 -12.87 -12.70 -19.45
CA ARG A 27 -11.63 -12.96 -20.22
C ARG A 27 -10.39 -12.30 -19.64
N GLU A 28 -10.52 -11.58 -18.52
CA GLU A 28 -9.44 -10.82 -17.88
C GLU A 28 -8.84 -9.71 -18.75
N GLU A 29 -9.61 -9.23 -19.75
CA GLU A 29 -9.28 -8.08 -20.59
C GLU A 29 -9.60 -6.79 -19.80
N TRP A 30 -8.83 -6.51 -18.74
CA TRP A 30 -9.17 -5.52 -17.71
C TRP A 30 -9.38 -4.11 -18.26
N ASN A 31 -8.48 -3.62 -19.13
CA ASN A 31 -8.57 -2.26 -19.68
C ASN A 31 -9.84 -2.08 -20.52
N ASP A 32 -10.11 -3.02 -21.44
CA ASP A 32 -11.28 -2.97 -22.31
C ASP A 32 -12.58 -3.15 -21.52
N SER A 33 -12.55 -4.01 -20.50
CA SER A 33 -13.67 -4.17 -19.55
C SER A 33 -13.95 -2.87 -18.79
N ILE A 34 -12.92 -2.19 -18.28
CA ILE A 34 -13.05 -0.91 -17.58
C ILE A 34 -13.64 0.15 -18.51
N GLN A 35 -13.18 0.22 -19.77
CA GLN A 35 -13.70 1.17 -20.75
C GLN A 35 -15.19 0.91 -21.05
N ALA A 36 -15.57 -0.35 -21.29
CA ALA A 36 -16.94 -0.73 -21.56
C ALA A 36 -17.86 -0.49 -20.36
N TYR A 37 -17.44 -0.82 -19.14
CA TYR A 37 -18.19 -0.49 -17.92
C TYR A 37 -18.31 1.01 -17.70
N SER A 38 -17.27 1.80 -18.04
CA SER A 38 -17.34 3.25 -17.91
C SER A 38 -18.37 3.88 -18.84
N GLN A 39 -18.41 3.43 -20.10
CA GLN A 39 -19.46 3.83 -21.04
C GLN A 39 -20.85 3.46 -20.52
N PHE A 40 -21.01 2.23 -20.00
CA PHE A 40 -22.26 1.75 -19.44
C PHE A 40 -22.73 2.57 -18.22
N ILE A 41 -21.81 2.89 -17.30
CA ILE A 41 -22.07 3.68 -16.09
C ILE A 41 -22.50 5.11 -16.46
N THR A 42 -21.84 5.74 -17.44
CA THR A 42 -22.23 7.08 -17.93
C THR A 42 -23.66 7.07 -18.48
N LEU A 43 -24.03 6.07 -19.28
CA LEU A 43 -25.39 5.92 -19.80
C LEU A 43 -26.41 5.68 -18.69
N CYS A 44 -26.09 4.84 -17.71
CA CYS A 44 -26.97 4.61 -16.56
C CYS A 44 -27.20 5.90 -15.75
N THR A 45 -26.14 6.67 -15.51
CA THR A 45 -26.21 7.92 -14.73
C THR A 45 -27.04 8.97 -15.46
N HIS A 46 -26.89 9.08 -16.78
CA HIS A 46 -27.73 9.95 -17.60
C HIS A 46 -29.21 9.54 -17.54
N ASN A 47 -29.50 8.24 -17.64
CA ASN A 47 -30.87 7.73 -17.65
C ASN A 47 -31.57 7.79 -16.29
N LEU A 48 -30.82 7.77 -15.18
CA LEU A 48 -31.36 8.05 -13.83
C LEU A 48 -31.93 9.46 -13.69
N SER A 49 -31.50 10.39 -14.54
CA SER A 49 -32.01 11.77 -14.55
C SER A 49 -33.33 11.92 -15.33
N LEU A 50 -33.80 10.87 -16.00
CA LEU A 50 -35.01 10.90 -16.83
C LEU A 50 -36.26 10.44 -16.05
N PRO A 51 -37.41 11.14 -16.21
CA PRO A 51 -38.62 10.91 -15.41
C PRO A 51 -39.36 9.59 -15.70
N HIS A 52 -38.99 8.85 -16.76
CA HIS A 52 -39.64 7.60 -17.18
C HIS A 52 -38.83 6.33 -16.88
N SER A 53 -37.66 6.46 -16.23
CA SER A 53 -36.81 5.31 -15.89
C SER A 53 -37.37 4.54 -14.69
N ASP A 54 -37.15 3.21 -14.64
CA ASP A 54 -37.28 2.42 -13.41
C ASP A 54 -35.99 2.59 -12.59
N PRO A 55 -35.97 3.46 -11.55
CA PRO A 55 -34.74 3.81 -10.87
C PRO A 55 -34.18 2.62 -10.08
N GLN A 56 -35.05 1.70 -9.65
CA GLN A 56 -34.66 0.56 -8.82
C GLN A 56 -33.93 -0.50 -9.66
N LYS A 57 -34.44 -0.83 -10.85
CA LYS A 57 -33.76 -1.72 -11.80
C LYS A 57 -32.41 -1.12 -12.24
N LEU A 58 -32.38 0.18 -12.50
CA LEU A 58 -31.19 0.87 -12.97
C LEU A 58 -30.12 1.00 -11.87
N HIS A 59 -30.50 1.33 -10.63
CA HIS A 59 -29.59 1.33 -9.48
C HIS A 59 -28.96 -0.05 -9.25
N LYS A 60 -29.74 -1.13 -9.34
CA LYS A 60 -29.20 -2.49 -9.19
C LYS A 60 -28.17 -2.81 -10.28
N SER A 61 -28.47 -2.47 -11.52
CA SER A 61 -27.55 -2.69 -12.66
C SER A 61 -26.28 -1.84 -12.54
N LEU A 62 -26.43 -0.59 -12.12
CA LEU A 62 -25.34 0.35 -11.89
C LEU A 62 -24.42 -0.12 -10.75
N CYS A 63 -24.98 -0.56 -9.63
CA CYS A 63 -24.22 -1.12 -8.50
C CYS A 63 -23.35 -2.31 -8.92
N ILE A 64 -23.90 -3.24 -9.72
CA ILE A 64 -23.15 -4.39 -10.24
C ILE A 64 -22.03 -3.95 -11.18
N ALA A 65 -22.30 -3.01 -12.08
CA ALA A 65 -21.29 -2.50 -13.02
C ALA A 65 -20.13 -1.78 -12.30
N LEU A 66 -20.45 -0.95 -11.30
CA LEU A 66 -19.45 -0.30 -10.45
C LEU A 66 -18.61 -1.33 -9.69
N CYS A 67 -19.24 -2.36 -9.12
CA CYS A 67 -18.53 -3.45 -8.44
C CYS A 67 -17.54 -4.17 -9.36
N ASN A 68 -17.97 -4.54 -10.57
CA ASN A 68 -17.11 -5.25 -11.53
C ASN A 68 -15.98 -4.35 -12.05
N ARG A 69 -16.26 -3.07 -12.30
CA ARG A 69 -15.23 -2.08 -12.68
C ARG A 69 -14.22 -1.87 -11.56
N ALA A 70 -14.66 -1.82 -10.30
CA ALA A 70 -13.79 -1.74 -9.13
C ALA A 70 -12.85 -2.97 -9.06
N GLU A 71 -13.38 -4.17 -9.27
CA GLU A 71 -12.57 -5.39 -9.27
C GLU A 71 -11.53 -5.36 -10.40
N ALA A 72 -11.93 -4.99 -11.63
CA ALA A 72 -10.99 -4.86 -12.76
C ALA A 72 -9.89 -3.81 -12.49
N LYS A 73 -10.25 -2.62 -11.97
CA LYS A 73 -9.28 -1.59 -11.56
C LYS A 73 -8.33 -2.09 -10.47
N SER A 74 -8.85 -2.84 -9.49
CA SER A 74 -8.03 -3.46 -8.45
C SER A 74 -7.03 -4.47 -9.02
N ARG A 75 -7.36 -5.20 -10.10
CA ARG A 75 -6.41 -6.11 -10.78
C ARG A 75 -5.26 -5.34 -11.45
N LEU A 76 -5.53 -4.14 -11.94
CA LEU A 76 -4.52 -3.22 -12.49
C LEU A 76 -3.77 -2.39 -11.42
N ARG A 77 -4.07 -2.63 -10.13
CA ARG A 77 -3.55 -1.89 -8.97
C ARG A 77 -3.96 -0.41 -8.91
N ASP A 78 -4.99 0.00 -9.64
CA ASP A 78 -5.62 1.31 -9.48
C ASP A 78 -6.62 1.27 -8.31
N PHE A 79 -6.07 1.19 -7.10
CA PHE A 79 -6.87 1.00 -5.89
C PHE A 79 -7.69 2.24 -5.52
N ASN A 80 -7.22 3.44 -5.82
CA ASN A 80 -7.95 4.68 -5.53
C ASN A 80 -9.24 4.75 -6.33
N SER A 81 -9.15 4.58 -7.65
CA SER A 81 -10.33 4.58 -8.52
C SER A 81 -11.25 3.38 -8.26
N ALA A 82 -10.69 2.24 -7.82
CA ALA A 82 -11.48 1.09 -7.41
C ALA A 82 -12.27 1.35 -6.11
N LEU A 83 -11.67 2.01 -5.12
CA LEU A 83 -12.36 2.39 -3.89
C LEU A 83 -13.48 3.39 -4.14
N GLN A 84 -13.28 4.37 -5.03
CA GLN A 84 -14.35 5.30 -5.46
C GLN A 84 -15.54 4.56 -6.07
N ASP A 85 -15.28 3.57 -6.92
CA ASP A 85 -16.34 2.73 -7.51
C ASP A 85 -17.04 1.88 -6.44
N CYS A 86 -16.30 1.33 -5.48
CA CYS A 86 -16.89 0.63 -4.34
C CYS A 86 -17.76 1.54 -3.47
N ASP A 87 -17.31 2.76 -3.19
CA ASP A 87 -18.05 3.73 -2.39
C ASP A 87 -19.34 4.13 -3.09
N HIS A 88 -19.29 4.42 -4.39
CA HIS A 88 -20.47 4.72 -5.18
C HIS A 88 -21.44 3.53 -5.24
N ALA A 89 -20.94 2.31 -5.44
CA ALA A 89 -21.79 1.11 -5.41
C ALA A 89 -22.47 0.92 -4.04
N LEU A 90 -21.76 1.17 -2.93
CA LEU A 90 -22.33 1.06 -1.58
C LEU A 90 -23.29 2.21 -1.21
N GLN A 91 -23.21 3.35 -1.89
CA GLN A 91 -24.24 4.39 -1.79
C GLN A 91 -25.56 3.95 -2.43
N LEU A 92 -25.50 3.12 -3.48
CA LEU A 92 -26.67 2.56 -4.16
C LEU A 92 -27.26 1.35 -3.40
N ASP A 93 -26.39 0.47 -2.89
CA ASP A 93 -26.75 -0.67 -2.05
C ASP A 93 -25.69 -0.88 -0.97
N ALA A 94 -25.97 -0.38 0.23
CA ALA A 94 -25.06 -0.41 1.39
C ALA A 94 -24.71 -1.83 1.85
N THR A 95 -25.51 -2.82 1.47
CA THR A 95 -25.34 -4.22 1.85
C THR A 95 -24.87 -5.10 0.69
N HIS A 96 -24.52 -4.51 -0.47
CA HIS A 96 -24.11 -5.29 -1.63
C HIS A 96 -22.87 -6.13 -1.34
N PHE A 97 -23.09 -7.44 -1.17
CA PHE A 97 -22.09 -8.40 -0.72
C PHE A 97 -20.77 -8.33 -1.50
N LYS A 98 -20.84 -8.41 -2.83
CA LYS A 98 -19.63 -8.44 -3.68
C LYS A 98 -18.83 -7.15 -3.57
N THR A 99 -19.50 -6.00 -3.43
CA THR A 99 -18.82 -4.71 -3.28
C THR A 99 -18.12 -4.62 -1.92
N LEU A 100 -18.78 -5.04 -0.83
CA LEU A 100 -18.17 -5.09 0.50
C LEU A 100 -16.92 -5.98 0.51
N VAL A 101 -16.99 -7.14 -0.12
CA VAL A 101 -15.85 -8.07 -0.24
C VAL A 101 -14.73 -7.47 -1.09
N CYS A 102 -15.06 -6.86 -2.23
CA CYS A 102 -14.09 -6.19 -3.10
C CYS A 102 -13.38 -5.05 -2.35
N LYS A 103 -14.15 -4.14 -1.74
CA LYS A 103 -13.64 -3.03 -0.93
C LYS A 103 -12.78 -3.51 0.23
N GLY A 104 -13.22 -4.52 0.97
CA GLY A 104 -12.48 -5.11 2.08
C GLY A 104 -11.12 -5.67 1.66
N LYS A 105 -11.05 -6.37 0.51
CA LYS A 105 -9.78 -6.88 -0.05
C LYS A 105 -8.83 -5.75 -0.45
N ILE A 106 -9.34 -4.71 -1.10
CA ILE A 106 -8.55 -3.54 -1.49
C ILE A 106 -7.99 -2.84 -0.25
N LEU A 107 -8.84 -2.58 0.75
CA LEU A 107 -8.43 -1.94 2.01
C LEU A 107 -7.40 -2.76 2.78
N LEU A 108 -7.57 -4.09 2.83
CA LEU A 108 -6.59 -4.99 3.43
C LEU A 108 -5.25 -4.94 2.71
N PHE A 109 -5.25 -4.90 1.37
CA PHE A 109 -4.01 -4.75 0.58
C PHE A 109 -3.31 -3.41 0.84
N LEU A 110 -4.09 -2.35 1.05
CA LEU A 110 -3.62 -1.01 1.41
C LEU A 110 -3.31 -0.84 2.91
N ASN A 111 -3.25 -1.95 3.68
CA ASN A 111 -2.99 -1.96 5.13
C ASN A 111 -4.00 -1.15 5.98
N ARG A 112 -5.21 -0.85 5.45
CA ARG A 112 -6.28 -0.15 6.18
C ARG A 112 -7.17 -1.14 6.91
N TYR A 113 -6.62 -1.76 7.95
CA TYR A 113 -7.18 -2.97 8.57
C TYR A 113 -8.55 -2.75 9.24
N SER A 114 -8.73 -1.62 9.93
CA SER A 114 -9.99 -1.29 10.61
C SER A 114 -11.16 -1.13 9.63
N MET A 115 -10.92 -0.42 8.52
CA MET A 115 -11.92 -0.25 7.45
C MET A 115 -12.20 -1.57 6.73
N ALA A 116 -11.17 -2.39 6.48
CA ALA A 116 -11.34 -3.71 5.88
C ALA A 116 -12.16 -4.64 6.78
N LEU A 117 -11.87 -4.64 8.08
CA LEU A 117 -12.60 -5.41 9.09
C LEU A 117 -14.08 -5.02 9.10
N HIS A 118 -14.40 -3.73 9.03
CA HIS A 118 -15.77 -3.25 8.93
C HIS A 118 -16.47 -3.81 7.67
N CYS A 119 -15.83 -3.75 6.50
CA CYS A 119 -16.39 -4.31 5.26
C CYS A 119 -16.71 -5.81 5.38
N PHE A 120 -15.77 -6.62 5.89
CA PHE A 120 -15.98 -8.06 6.04
C PHE A 120 -17.03 -8.38 7.10
N LYS A 121 -17.06 -7.63 8.21
CA LYS A 121 -18.09 -7.76 9.24
C LYS A 121 -19.48 -7.50 8.66
N THR A 122 -19.66 -6.44 7.88
CA THR A 122 -20.94 -6.13 7.25
C THR A 122 -21.33 -7.20 6.23
N ALA A 123 -20.37 -7.69 5.43
CA ALA A 123 -20.63 -8.76 4.46
C ALA A 123 -21.07 -10.08 5.11
N LEU A 124 -20.60 -10.38 6.32
CA LEU A 124 -21.00 -11.57 7.10
C LEU A 124 -22.43 -11.48 7.65
N LEU A 125 -23.04 -10.29 7.69
CA LEU A 125 -24.44 -10.13 8.11
C LEU A 125 -25.44 -10.49 7.01
N ASP A 126 -24.99 -10.63 5.76
CA ASP A 126 -25.86 -10.98 4.63
C ASP A 126 -26.32 -12.46 4.74
N PRO A 127 -27.63 -12.75 4.77
CA PRO A 127 -28.16 -14.12 4.77
C PRO A 127 -27.65 -15.00 3.61
N GLN A 128 -27.29 -14.40 2.48
CA GLN A 128 -26.74 -15.08 1.30
C GLN A 128 -25.25 -15.43 1.46
N ALA A 129 -24.58 -14.97 2.53
CA ALA A 129 -23.18 -15.28 2.82
C ALA A 129 -22.96 -16.77 3.19
N SER A 130 -24.02 -17.54 3.42
CA SER A 130 -23.98 -18.94 3.88
C SER A 130 -23.05 -19.84 3.06
N GLY A 131 -22.94 -19.64 1.73
CA GLY A 131 -22.04 -20.40 0.86
C GLY A 131 -20.59 -19.91 0.81
N ASN A 132 -20.32 -18.66 1.24
CA ASN A 132 -19.00 -18.01 1.21
C ASN A 132 -18.45 -17.73 2.63
N SER A 133 -19.09 -18.28 3.65
CA SER A 133 -18.87 -17.91 5.05
C SER A 133 -17.45 -18.22 5.53
N GLU A 134 -16.91 -19.41 5.26
CA GLU A 134 -15.56 -19.81 5.69
C GLU A 134 -14.48 -18.89 5.11
N PHE A 135 -14.58 -18.58 3.80
CA PHE A 135 -13.69 -17.65 3.12
C PHE A 135 -13.72 -16.26 3.77
N LEU A 136 -14.91 -15.72 4.05
CA LEU A 136 -15.06 -14.41 4.68
C LEU A 136 -14.59 -14.38 6.13
N VAL A 137 -14.85 -15.44 6.90
CA VAL A 137 -14.34 -15.61 8.26
C VAL A 137 -12.81 -15.57 8.24
N GLY A 138 -12.16 -16.20 7.25
CA GLY A 138 -10.71 -16.12 7.07
C GLY A 138 -10.19 -14.68 6.88
N TYR A 139 -10.85 -13.88 6.02
CA TYR A 139 -10.50 -12.46 5.86
C TYR A 139 -10.79 -11.63 7.12
N PHE A 140 -11.91 -11.89 7.78
CA PHE A 140 -12.30 -11.21 9.01
C PHE A 140 -11.28 -11.43 10.13
N GLU A 141 -10.92 -12.68 10.42
CA GLU A 141 -9.92 -13.01 11.45
C GLU A 141 -8.54 -12.47 11.09
N LYS A 142 -8.18 -12.49 9.80
CA LYS A 142 -6.93 -11.88 9.31
C LYS A 142 -6.90 -10.37 9.55
N CYS A 143 -7.97 -9.65 9.22
CA CYS A 143 -8.05 -8.20 9.47
C CYS A 143 -7.98 -7.89 10.96
N LYS A 144 -8.67 -8.66 11.80
CA LYS A 144 -8.66 -8.52 13.26
C LYS A 144 -7.26 -8.72 13.83
N LYS A 145 -6.52 -9.74 13.35
CA LYS A 145 -5.11 -9.95 13.70
C LYS A 145 -4.26 -8.74 13.33
N PHE A 146 -4.36 -8.24 12.10
CA PHE A 146 -3.54 -7.11 11.67
C PHE A 146 -3.89 -5.79 12.33
N GLU A 147 -5.18 -5.52 12.59
CA GLU A 147 -5.60 -4.34 13.37
C GLU A 147 -4.99 -4.39 14.78
N PHE A 148 -5.01 -5.55 15.43
CA PHE A 148 -4.36 -5.74 16.72
C PHE A 148 -2.85 -5.48 16.64
N LEU A 149 -2.15 -6.06 15.66
CA LEU A 149 -0.71 -5.86 15.46
C LEU A 149 -0.37 -4.39 15.17
N SER A 150 -1.14 -3.74 14.30
CA SER A 150 -0.92 -2.34 13.89
C SER A 150 -1.14 -1.35 15.03
N ARG A 151 -2.03 -1.67 15.96
CA ARG A 151 -2.30 -0.83 17.14
C ARG A 151 -1.32 -1.07 18.29
N THR A 152 -0.90 -2.32 18.49
CA THR A 152 -0.15 -2.71 19.69
C THR A 152 1.35 -2.87 19.46
N GLY A 153 1.78 -3.08 18.21
CA GLY A 153 3.15 -3.45 17.91
C GLY A 153 3.56 -4.81 18.49
N ASN A 154 2.60 -5.70 18.78
CA ASN A 154 2.88 -7.01 19.37
C ASN A 154 3.48 -7.98 18.34
N LEU A 155 4.74 -7.73 17.98
CA LEU A 155 5.52 -8.50 17.04
C LEU A 155 6.24 -9.64 17.74
N ASP A 156 5.96 -10.88 17.34
CA ASP A 156 6.73 -12.04 17.75
C ASP A 156 7.27 -12.79 16.53
N LEU A 157 8.60 -12.82 16.42
CA LEU A 157 9.32 -13.55 15.39
C LEU A 157 10.08 -14.75 15.97
N SER A 158 9.97 -15.01 17.28
CA SER A 158 10.82 -15.96 18.00
C SER A 158 10.75 -17.36 17.41
N ASP A 159 9.54 -17.90 17.21
CA ASP A 159 9.37 -19.22 16.62
C ASP A 159 9.97 -19.31 15.21
N TRP A 160 9.78 -18.28 14.40
CA TRP A 160 10.32 -18.26 13.03
C TRP A 160 11.85 -18.17 13.04
N VAL A 161 12.42 -17.35 13.92
CA VAL A 161 13.88 -17.19 14.09
C VAL A 161 14.51 -18.47 14.65
N LEU A 162 13.97 -19.03 15.73
CA LEU A 162 14.52 -20.20 16.43
C LEU A 162 14.49 -21.47 15.57
N ASN A 163 13.53 -21.58 14.66
CA ASN A 163 13.46 -22.69 13.70
C ASN A 163 14.33 -22.46 12.44
N GLY A 164 15.18 -21.44 12.43
CA GLY A 164 16.10 -21.15 11.33
C GLY A 164 15.39 -20.64 10.08
N PHE A 165 14.38 -19.79 10.26
CA PHE A 165 13.65 -19.10 9.20
C PHE A 165 12.96 -20.04 8.21
N PRO A 166 12.13 -20.99 8.69
CA PRO A 166 11.48 -21.95 7.81
C PRO A 166 10.41 -21.26 6.95
N GLY A 167 10.30 -21.69 5.69
CA GLY A 167 9.14 -21.39 4.84
C GLY A 167 8.88 -19.89 4.58
N LYS A 168 7.60 -19.50 4.67
CA LYS A 168 7.14 -18.13 4.43
C LYS A 168 7.29 -17.30 5.71
N ALA A 169 7.82 -16.08 5.58
CA ALA A 169 7.92 -15.14 6.68
C ALA A 169 6.55 -14.88 7.36
N PRO A 170 6.53 -14.63 8.69
CA PRO A 170 5.32 -14.27 9.42
C PRO A 170 4.60 -13.09 8.77
N GLU A 171 3.26 -13.10 8.84
CA GLU A 171 2.49 -11.97 8.35
C GLU A 171 2.58 -10.79 9.32
N LEU A 172 2.99 -9.63 8.79
CA LEU A 172 3.24 -8.41 9.56
C LEU A 172 2.22 -7.32 9.23
N ALA A 173 1.97 -6.44 10.21
CA ALA A 173 1.22 -5.21 10.03
C ALA A 173 2.13 -4.02 10.28
N GLU A 174 1.86 -2.91 9.59
CA GLU A 174 2.56 -1.65 9.86
C GLU A 174 2.20 -1.12 11.24
N TYR A 175 3.19 -0.61 11.95
CA TYR A 175 3.08 -0.08 13.29
C TYR A 175 3.96 1.16 13.38
N ILE A 176 3.40 2.26 13.90
CA ILE A 176 4.16 3.47 14.24
C ILE A 176 3.94 3.71 15.72
N GLY A 177 5.02 3.54 16.49
CA GLY A 177 5.03 3.73 17.94
C GLY A 177 5.04 5.20 18.35
N SER A 178 5.59 5.45 19.55
CA SER A 178 5.63 6.79 20.15
C SER A 178 6.81 7.61 19.61
N VAL A 179 6.68 8.02 18.35
CA VAL A 179 7.68 8.80 17.61
C VAL A 179 7.04 9.99 16.90
N GLU A 180 7.86 10.98 16.56
CA GLU A 180 7.50 12.12 15.72
C GLU A 180 8.70 12.54 14.86
N ILE A 181 8.45 13.34 13.82
CA ILE A 181 9.52 13.90 12.99
C ILE A 181 9.78 15.33 13.48
N ARG A 182 11.05 15.72 13.61
CA ARG A 182 11.47 17.09 13.95
C ARG A 182 12.70 17.50 13.15
N LYS A 183 13.07 18.77 13.21
CA LYS A 183 14.40 19.21 12.79
C LYS A 183 15.45 18.54 13.66
N SER A 184 16.51 18.05 13.03
CA SER A 184 17.60 17.33 13.67
C SER A 184 18.84 18.21 13.78
N GLU A 185 19.58 18.05 14.88
CA GLU A 185 20.90 18.66 15.04
C GLU A 185 21.99 17.86 14.29
N ILE A 186 21.71 16.61 13.92
CA ILE A 186 22.62 15.74 13.14
C ILE A 186 22.56 16.14 11.67
N SER A 187 21.37 16.09 11.09
CA SER A 187 21.14 16.42 9.68
C SER A 187 19.66 16.64 9.40
N GLY A 188 19.30 17.80 8.87
CA GLY A 188 17.97 18.09 8.31
C GLY A 188 16.82 17.76 9.26
N ARG A 189 16.18 16.60 9.04
CA ARG A 189 15.04 16.11 9.81
C ARG A 189 15.35 14.72 10.35
N GLY A 190 14.89 14.46 11.57
CA GLY A 190 15.10 13.22 12.29
C GLY A 190 13.81 12.65 12.85
N VAL A 191 13.82 11.36 13.20
CA VAL A 191 12.74 10.72 13.98
C VAL A 191 13.12 10.77 15.46
N PHE A 192 12.19 11.23 16.30
CA PHE A 192 12.43 11.43 17.74
C PHE A 192 11.42 10.66 18.58
N ALA A 193 11.86 10.16 19.74
CA ALA A 193 10.97 9.53 20.70
C ALA A 193 10.09 10.59 21.39
N THR A 194 8.78 10.35 21.49
CA THR A 194 7.84 11.24 22.19
C THR A 194 7.66 10.89 23.67
N LYS A 195 8.13 9.71 24.07
CA LYS A 195 8.18 9.24 25.47
C LYS A 195 9.42 8.37 25.67
N ASN A 196 9.69 7.96 26.90
CA ASN A 196 10.76 7.00 27.17
C ASN A 196 10.45 5.64 26.50
N ILE A 197 11.45 5.03 25.87
CA ILE A 197 11.34 3.73 25.20
C ILE A 197 12.42 2.83 25.76
N ASP A 198 12.02 1.69 26.32
CA ASP A 198 12.95 0.72 26.92
C ASP A 198 13.72 -0.04 25.84
N ALA A 199 14.95 -0.45 26.14
CA ALA A 199 15.77 -1.27 25.26
C ALA A 199 15.01 -2.52 24.77
N GLY A 200 15.15 -2.83 23.49
CA GLY A 200 14.48 -3.96 22.83
C GLY A 200 13.03 -3.69 22.42
N SER A 201 12.43 -2.57 22.82
CA SER A 201 11.06 -2.22 22.43
C SER A 201 10.95 -1.95 20.93
N LEU A 202 9.82 -2.35 20.35
CA LEU A 202 9.49 -2.05 18.96
C LEU A 202 9.16 -0.56 18.80
N ILE A 203 9.84 0.09 17.86
CA ILE A 203 9.64 1.51 17.52
C ILE A 203 8.72 1.64 16.31
N LEU A 204 9.02 0.91 15.23
CA LEU A 204 8.23 0.97 14.00
C LEU A 204 8.29 -0.34 13.20
N VAL A 205 7.24 -0.60 12.43
CA VAL A 205 7.17 -1.59 11.36
C VAL A 205 6.56 -0.88 10.16
N THR A 206 7.26 -0.86 9.03
CA THR A 206 6.71 -0.28 7.80
C THR A 206 6.98 -1.20 6.62
N LYS A 207 6.08 -1.17 5.64
CA LYS A 207 6.21 -1.92 4.40
C LYS A 207 6.86 -1.04 3.34
N ALA A 208 7.70 -1.64 2.50
CA ALA A 208 8.30 -0.94 1.38
C ALA A 208 7.22 -0.46 0.40
N ILE A 209 7.42 0.72 -0.17
CA ILE A 209 6.66 1.14 -1.37
C ILE A 209 7.08 0.25 -2.54
N ALA A 210 8.39 0.09 -2.72
CA ALA A 210 8.98 -0.78 -3.71
C ALA A 210 10.26 -1.39 -3.17
N ILE A 211 10.57 -2.58 -3.65
CA ILE A 211 11.82 -3.28 -3.40
C ILE A 211 12.22 -4.06 -4.65
N GLU A 212 13.52 -4.13 -4.91
CA GLU A 212 14.12 -5.00 -5.92
C GLU A 212 15.27 -5.79 -5.31
N ARG A 213 15.40 -7.06 -5.70
CA ARG A 213 16.39 -8.00 -5.15
C ARG A 213 17.11 -8.73 -6.26
N SER A 214 18.41 -8.96 -6.09
CA SER A 214 19.20 -9.89 -6.91
C SER A 214 19.91 -10.93 -6.04
N ILE A 215 20.14 -12.10 -6.63
CA ILE A 215 20.86 -13.20 -6.00
C ILE A 215 22.32 -13.11 -6.43
N LEU A 216 23.24 -12.83 -5.50
CA LEU A 216 24.67 -12.93 -5.71
C LEU A 216 25.07 -14.40 -5.57
N ALA A 217 25.56 -14.99 -6.66
CA ALA A 217 26.17 -16.32 -6.65
C ALA A 217 27.67 -16.21 -6.38
N GLY A 218 28.07 -15.68 -5.21
CA GLY A 218 29.45 -15.69 -4.71
C GLY A 218 30.47 -14.89 -5.55
N LYS A 219 30.01 -13.91 -6.35
CA LYS A 219 30.83 -12.88 -7.01
C LYS A 219 30.20 -11.53 -6.74
N ASP A 220 31.03 -10.49 -6.61
CA ASP A 220 30.62 -9.10 -6.61
C ASP A 220 29.59 -8.84 -7.72
N LEU A 221 28.52 -8.08 -7.44
CA LEU A 221 27.56 -7.73 -8.48
C LEU A 221 28.32 -7.06 -9.63
N SER A 222 28.14 -7.55 -10.86
CA SER A 222 28.56 -6.75 -12.01
C SER A 222 27.80 -5.43 -11.99
N GLU A 223 28.47 -4.34 -12.35
CA GLU A 223 27.86 -3.00 -12.45
C GLU A 223 26.58 -3.06 -13.29
N ASP A 224 26.57 -3.85 -14.38
CA ASP A 224 25.39 -4.09 -15.22
C ASP A 224 24.19 -4.67 -14.45
N THR A 225 24.43 -5.59 -13.50
CA THR A 225 23.36 -6.20 -12.70
C THR A 225 22.78 -5.21 -11.71
N GLN A 226 23.62 -4.35 -11.11
CA GLN A 226 23.17 -3.27 -10.23
C GLN A 226 22.34 -2.23 -11.00
N LEU A 227 22.77 -1.87 -12.22
CA LEU A 227 22.03 -0.93 -13.07
C LEU A 227 20.65 -1.47 -13.45
N VAL A 228 20.55 -2.74 -13.83
CA VAL A 228 19.25 -3.38 -14.14
C VAL A 228 18.36 -3.44 -12.90
N MET A 229 18.91 -3.78 -11.73
CA MET A 229 18.18 -3.77 -10.47
C MET A 229 17.64 -2.37 -10.15
N TRP A 230 18.50 -1.36 -10.24
CA TRP A 230 18.16 0.03 -9.97
C TRP A 230 17.05 0.52 -10.91
N LYS A 231 17.18 0.22 -12.20
CA LYS A 231 16.13 0.52 -13.19
C LYS A 231 14.79 -0.13 -12.83
N ASN A 232 14.77 -1.42 -12.52
CA ASN A 232 13.54 -2.12 -12.16
C ASN A 232 12.91 -1.56 -10.88
N PHE A 233 13.74 -1.18 -9.91
CA PHE A 233 13.31 -0.51 -8.69
C PHE A 233 12.66 0.85 -9.00
N ILE A 234 13.31 1.68 -9.82
CA ILE A 234 12.76 2.97 -10.27
C ILE A 234 11.41 2.77 -10.97
N ASP A 235 11.33 1.81 -11.91
CA ASP A 235 10.10 1.53 -12.66
C ASP A 235 8.95 1.14 -11.72
N LYS A 236 9.23 0.36 -10.66
CA LYS A 236 8.25 0.03 -9.61
C LYS A 236 7.80 1.27 -8.84
N VAL A 237 8.72 2.15 -8.43
CA VAL A 237 8.37 3.39 -7.72
C VAL A 237 7.54 4.31 -8.60
N VAL A 238 7.91 4.50 -9.87
CA VAL A 238 7.17 5.32 -10.84
C VAL A 238 5.76 4.81 -11.03
N ASP A 239 5.55 3.48 -11.14
CA ASP A 239 4.21 2.89 -11.23
C ASP A 239 3.34 3.23 -10.00
N PHE A 240 3.93 3.15 -8.79
CA PHE A 240 3.23 3.53 -7.56
C PHE A 240 2.91 5.02 -7.50
N VAL A 241 3.85 5.88 -7.88
CA VAL A 241 3.68 7.35 -7.89
C VAL A 241 2.59 7.78 -8.87
N ARG A 242 2.49 7.13 -10.04
CA ARG A 242 1.42 7.38 -11.01
C ARG A 242 0.04 7.01 -10.49
N LYS A 243 -0.06 5.88 -9.77
CA LYS A 243 -1.34 5.31 -9.34
C LYS A 243 -1.84 5.83 -7.98
N CYS A 244 -0.93 6.32 -7.14
CA CYS A 244 -1.25 6.71 -5.77
C CYS A 244 -0.78 8.11 -5.42
N HIS A 245 -1.72 9.08 -5.44
CA HIS A 245 -1.47 10.47 -5.04
C HIS A 245 -0.87 10.56 -3.63
N LYS A 246 -1.42 9.84 -2.65
CA LYS A 246 -0.89 9.82 -1.28
C LYS A 246 0.57 9.38 -1.25
N THR A 247 0.93 8.33 -1.98
CA THR A 247 2.33 7.87 -2.07
C THR A 247 3.20 8.91 -2.75
N ARG A 248 2.75 9.52 -3.85
CA ARG A 248 3.46 10.61 -4.52
C ARG A 248 3.73 11.79 -3.59
N ASP A 249 2.71 12.23 -2.85
CA ASP A 249 2.80 13.39 -1.96
C ASP A 249 3.72 13.10 -0.77
N LEU A 250 3.70 11.88 -0.23
CA LEU A 250 4.62 11.45 0.82
C LEU A 250 6.06 11.32 0.30
N ILE A 251 6.27 10.78 -0.90
CA ILE A 251 7.60 10.72 -1.53
C ILE A 251 8.12 12.15 -1.77
N GLY A 252 7.26 13.07 -2.22
CA GLY A 252 7.62 14.47 -2.43
C GLY A 252 8.05 15.23 -1.17
N LYS A 253 7.80 14.67 0.03
CA LYS A 253 8.26 15.21 1.33
C LYS A 253 9.66 14.71 1.72
N LEU A 254 10.19 13.70 1.03
CA LEU A 254 11.52 13.18 1.28
C LEU A 254 12.61 14.15 0.80
N SER A 255 13.81 13.96 1.34
CA SER A 255 15.00 14.75 1.03
C SER A 255 15.48 14.51 -0.41
N ILE A 256 16.06 15.52 -1.05
CA ILE A 256 16.85 15.37 -2.28
C ILE A 256 18.37 15.52 -2.02
N GLY A 257 18.78 15.67 -0.75
CA GLY A 257 20.16 15.89 -0.34
C GLY A 257 20.59 17.36 -0.37
N GLU A 258 19.68 18.29 -0.65
CA GLU A 258 19.95 19.72 -0.78
C GLU A 258 18.93 20.53 0.04
N ASN A 259 19.37 21.65 0.61
CA ASN A 259 18.54 22.60 1.36
C ASN A 259 17.66 21.94 2.45
N GLU A 260 18.20 20.94 3.16
CA GLU A 260 17.48 20.18 4.19
C GLU A 260 16.89 21.04 5.31
N ASP A 261 17.56 22.16 5.62
CA ASP A 261 17.14 23.10 6.65
C ASP A 261 15.87 23.87 6.26
N GLU A 262 15.58 24.01 4.96
CA GLU A 262 14.39 24.70 4.46
C GLU A 262 13.16 23.79 4.38
N LEU A 263 13.35 22.47 4.38
CA LEU A 263 12.25 21.51 4.24
C LEU A 263 11.32 21.53 5.45
N GLU A 264 10.02 21.60 5.21
CA GLU A 264 9.03 21.47 6.28
C GLU A 264 9.10 20.10 6.97
N VAL A 265 8.77 20.10 8.25
CA VAL A 265 8.68 18.89 9.06
C VAL A 265 7.29 18.27 8.85
N PRO A 266 7.18 17.09 8.22
CA PRO A 266 5.89 16.45 8.03
C PRO A 266 5.37 15.83 9.34
N ASP A 267 4.05 15.87 9.53
CA ASP A 267 3.42 15.11 10.62
C ASP A 267 3.58 13.61 10.36
N VAL A 268 4.02 12.89 11.40
CA VAL A 268 4.21 11.44 11.38
C VAL A 268 2.89 10.69 11.09
N GLU A 269 1.76 11.27 11.46
CA GLU A 269 0.44 10.66 11.25
C GLU A 269 0.08 10.53 9.77
N LEU A 270 0.69 11.34 8.88
CA LEU A 270 0.52 11.22 7.44
C LEU A 270 1.00 9.86 6.90
N PHE A 271 1.95 9.23 7.57
CA PHE A 271 2.54 7.95 7.18
C PHE A 271 1.71 6.74 7.66
N ARG A 272 0.66 6.94 8.46
CA ARG A 272 -0.27 5.86 8.79
C ARG A 272 -1.13 5.48 7.58
N PRO A 273 -1.36 4.18 7.32
CA PRO A 273 -2.23 3.73 6.23
C PRO A 273 -3.63 4.34 6.25
N GLU A 274 -4.18 4.53 7.46
CA GLU A 274 -5.53 5.05 7.74
C GLU A 274 -5.67 6.56 7.50
N SER A 275 -4.58 7.32 7.40
CA SER A 275 -4.68 8.77 7.21
C SER A 275 -5.38 9.09 5.88
N ILE A 276 -6.40 9.94 5.96
CA ILE A 276 -7.17 10.43 4.82
C ILE A 276 -6.35 11.57 4.22
N GLY A 277 -5.70 11.33 3.09
CA GLY A 277 -5.12 12.41 2.28
C GLY A 277 -6.25 13.19 1.59
N GLU A 278 -6.07 14.50 1.42
CA GLU A 278 -6.98 15.30 0.60
C GLU A 278 -7.02 14.72 -0.82
N MET A 279 -8.23 14.41 -1.30
CA MET A 279 -8.43 13.92 -2.66
C MET A 279 -8.33 15.08 -3.64
N HIS A 280 -7.14 15.37 -4.13
CA HIS A 280 -6.97 16.24 -5.31
C HIS A 280 -7.20 15.42 -6.58
N SER A 281 -7.87 16.04 -7.56
CA SER A 281 -8.37 15.39 -8.77
C SER A 281 -7.26 14.78 -9.64
N SER A 282 -7.63 13.72 -10.36
CA SER A 282 -6.84 12.97 -11.32
C SER A 282 -6.49 13.82 -12.55
N GLU A 283 -5.47 14.66 -12.45
CA GLU A 283 -4.76 15.15 -13.63
C GLU A 283 -3.51 14.29 -13.84
N ASP A 284 -3.22 13.96 -15.10
CA ASP A 284 -1.93 13.42 -15.52
C ASP A 284 -0.85 14.43 -15.18
N ILE A 285 -0.33 14.33 -13.96
CA ILE A 285 0.75 15.18 -13.49
C ILE A 285 2.03 14.60 -14.05
N ASP A 286 2.74 15.41 -14.83
CA ASP A 286 4.08 15.10 -15.28
C ASP A 286 4.97 14.87 -14.04
N ILE A 287 5.51 13.66 -13.92
CA ILE A 287 6.36 13.30 -12.80
C ILE A 287 7.72 13.88 -13.10
N ASP A 288 8.18 14.81 -12.25
CA ASP A 288 9.56 15.29 -12.29
C ASP A 288 10.52 14.13 -11.97
N MET A 289 10.98 13.47 -13.02
CA MET A 289 11.88 12.33 -12.93
C MET A 289 13.24 12.74 -12.36
N VAL A 290 13.69 13.97 -12.58
CA VAL A 290 14.98 14.45 -12.04
C VAL A 290 14.88 14.52 -10.53
N LYS A 291 13.81 15.15 -10.01
CA LYS A 291 13.54 15.21 -8.58
C LYS A 291 13.33 13.82 -7.97
N LEU A 292 12.57 12.95 -8.64
CA LEU A 292 12.31 11.60 -8.13
C LEU A 292 13.60 10.78 -8.02
N LEU A 293 14.49 10.83 -9.02
CA LEU A 293 15.77 10.13 -8.97
C LEU A 293 16.65 10.65 -7.82
N ALA A 294 16.73 11.97 -7.63
CA ALA A 294 17.46 12.56 -6.50
C ALA A 294 16.90 12.10 -5.14
N ILE A 295 15.57 12.00 -5.00
CA ILE A 295 14.94 11.43 -3.80
C ILE A 295 15.38 9.97 -3.62
N LEU A 296 15.32 9.16 -4.66
CA LEU A 296 15.68 7.74 -4.57
C LEU A 296 17.16 7.56 -4.21
N ASP A 297 18.06 8.36 -4.77
CA ASP A 297 19.49 8.28 -4.49
C ASP A 297 19.79 8.51 -3.00
N VAL A 298 19.07 9.42 -2.34
CA VAL A 298 19.30 9.78 -0.93
C VAL A 298 18.56 8.87 0.05
N ASN A 299 17.36 8.40 -0.30
CA ASN A 299 16.43 7.80 0.66
C ASN A 299 16.28 6.27 0.51
N SER A 300 16.87 5.68 -0.53
CA SER A 300 16.82 4.23 -0.72
C SER A 300 17.66 3.51 0.32
N LEU A 301 17.12 2.43 0.88
CA LEU A 301 17.78 1.64 1.90
C LEU A 301 18.17 0.28 1.34
N THR A 302 19.38 -0.17 1.69
CA THR A 302 19.89 -1.50 1.34
C THR A 302 19.55 -2.52 2.42
N GLU A 303 19.24 -3.75 2.00
CA GLU A 303 19.00 -4.90 2.88
C GLU A 303 20.32 -5.47 3.44
N ASP A 304 21.13 -4.68 4.16
CA ASP A 304 22.49 -5.12 4.50
C ASP A 304 22.60 -6.16 5.66
N ALA A 305 23.39 -7.19 5.35
CA ALA A 305 24.11 -8.25 6.09
C ALA A 305 23.52 -9.05 7.29
N VAL A 306 22.49 -8.62 8.01
CA VAL A 306 21.80 -9.53 8.98
C VAL A 306 20.47 -10.05 8.46
N SER A 307 19.94 -9.46 7.39
CA SER A 307 18.69 -9.96 6.76
C SER A 307 18.97 -10.89 5.56
N ALA A 308 20.06 -10.68 4.81
CA ALA A 308 20.43 -11.53 3.66
C ALA A 308 20.80 -12.97 4.08
N ASN A 309 21.57 -13.13 5.16
CA ASN A 309 21.91 -14.46 5.71
C ASN A 309 20.72 -15.18 6.36
N VAL A 310 19.64 -14.44 6.62
CA VAL A 310 18.43 -14.90 7.33
C VAL A 310 17.34 -15.33 6.34
N LEU A 311 17.33 -14.83 5.10
CA LEU A 311 16.25 -15.07 4.13
C LEU A 311 16.49 -16.22 3.13
N ARG A 312 17.68 -16.82 3.07
CA ARG A 312 17.91 -18.09 2.33
C ARG A 312 19.28 -18.68 2.63
N LYS A 313 19.31 -19.96 3.00
CA LYS A 313 20.53 -20.78 2.98
C LYS A 313 21.19 -20.65 1.59
N ASN A 314 22.39 -20.09 1.57
CA ASN A 314 23.33 -19.96 0.45
C ASN A 314 22.84 -19.04 -0.70
N ASN A 315 23.22 -17.76 -0.64
CA ASN A 315 23.61 -16.86 -1.74
C ASN A 315 23.33 -15.41 -1.31
N ASP A 316 24.33 -14.53 -1.40
CA ASP A 316 24.23 -13.17 -0.88
C ASP A 316 23.11 -12.42 -1.63
N CYS A 317 21.99 -12.11 -0.98
CA CYS A 317 20.90 -11.40 -1.65
C CYS A 317 21.09 -9.90 -1.40
N TYR A 318 21.31 -9.13 -2.46
CA TYR A 318 21.33 -7.67 -2.38
C TYR A 318 19.96 -7.14 -2.76
N GLY A 319 19.37 -6.35 -1.87
CA GLY A 319 18.09 -5.71 -2.06
C GLY A 319 18.16 -4.20 -1.84
N VAL A 320 17.46 -3.45 -2.66
CA VAL A 320 17.26 -2.00 -2.51
C VAL A 320 15.77 -1.70 -2.47
N GLY A 321 15.36 -0.84 -1.55
CA GLY A 321 13.96 -0.48 -1.39
C GLY A 321 13.74 0.92 -0.82
N LEU A 322 12.50 1.37 -0.90
CA LEU A 322 12.06 2.65 -0.34
C LEU A 322 11.04 2.41 0.77
N TRP A 323 11.37 2.88 1.97
CA TRP A 323 10.49 2.89 3.14
C TRP A 323 10.36 4.32 3.65
N LEU A 324 9.16 4.89 3.52
CA LEU A 324 8.99 6.34 3.65
C LEU A 324 9.37 6.91 5.02
N LEU A 325 8.87 6.33 6.12
CA LEU A 325 9.16 6.84 7.46
C LEU A 325 10.62 6.57 7.91
N PRO A 326 11.21 5.38 7.66
CA PRO A 326 12.62 5.13 7.92
C PRO A 326 13.59 6.05 7.20
N SER A 327 13.22 6.65 6.06
CA SER A 327 14.05 7.63 5.36
C SER A 327 14.34 8.91 6.17
N PHE A 328 13.60 9.16 7.26
CA PHE A 328 13.87 10.26 8.21
C PHE A 328 14.77 9.84 9.38
N ILE A 329 15.22 8.58 9.44
CA ILE A 329 16.05 8.12 10.55
C ILE A 329 17.51 8.37 10.20
N ASN A 330 18.09 9.36 10.88
CA ASN A 330 19.49 9.72 10.69
C ASN A 330 20.44 8.61 11.16
N HIS A 331 21.66 8.69 10.68
CA HIS A 331 22.72 7.76 11.05
C HIS A 331 23.59 8.31 12.18
N SER A 332 24.15 7.41 13.00
CA SER A 332 25.09 7.74 14.06
C SER A 332 26.15 6.64 14.20
N CYS A 333 27.38 7.03 14.57
CA CYS A 333 28.44 6.08 14.93
C CYS A 333 28.15 5.32 16.24
N CYS A 334 27.27 5.86 17.09
CA CYS A 334 26.79 5.23 18.33
C CYS A 334 25.26 5.16 18.28
N PRO A 335 24.70 4.31 17.40
CA PRO A 335 23.27 4.28 17.14
C PRO A 335 22.52 3.74 18.35
N ASN A 336 21.29 4.20 18.51
CA ASN A 336 20.41 3.82 19.61
C ASN A 336 19.22 2.97 19.16
N ALA A 337 19.13 2.64 17.86
CA ALA A 337 18.17 1.71 17.31
C ALA A 337 18.82 0.76 16.29
N ARG A 338 18.13 -0.35 16.01
CA ARG A 338 18.53 -1.35 15.01
C ARG A 338 17.37 -1.65 14.08
N ARG A 339 17.65 -1.73 12.79
CA ARG A 339 16.69 -2.20 11.77
C ARG A 339 16.86 -3.67 11.43
N LEU A 340 15.77 -4.33 11.07
CA LEU A 340 15.69 -5.70 10.56
C LEU A 340 14.72 -5.74 9.37
N HIS A 341 15.05 -6.49 8.31
CA HIS A 341 14.13 -6.73 7.20
C HIS A 341 13.48 -8.12 7.32
N VAL A 342 12.15 -8.17 7.13
CA VAL A 342 11.36 -9.40 7.09
C VAL A 342 10.43 -9.34 5.89
N GLY A 343 10.82 -10.02 4.80
CA GLY A 343 10.16 -9.82 3.51
C GLY A 343 10.24 -8.34 3.12
N ASP A 344 9.13 -7.73 2.75
CA ASP A 344 9.13 -6.33 2.31
C ASP A 344 8.97 -5.33 3.47
N TYR A 345 9.04 -5.81 4.72
CA TYR A 345 8.89 -4.97 5.91
C TYR A 345 10.25 -4.62 6.52
N LEU A 346 10.38 -3.35 6.93
CA LEU A 346 11.47 -2.85 7.74
C LEU A 346 10.95 -2.63 9.17
N ILE A 347 11.65 -3.24 10.12
CA ILE A 347 11.31 -3.26 11.54
C ILE A 347 12.43 -2.54 12.30
N VAL A 348 12.10 -1.60 13.19
CA VAL A 348 13.08 -0.90 14.03
C VAL A 348 12.80 -1.16 15.50
N HIS A 349 13.83 -1.58 16.22
CA HIS A 349 13.83 -1.74 17.68
C HIS A 349 14.82 -0.80 18.34
N ALA A 350 14.53 -0.40 19.57
CA ALA A 350 15.49 0.31 20.40
C ALA A 350 16.65 -0.61 20.78
N SER A 351 17.89 -0.16 20.60
CA SER A 351 19.11 -0.90 20.98
C SER A 351 19.52 -0.62 22.43
N ARG A 352 18.99 0.44 23.03
CA ARG A 352 19.14 0.83 24.43
C ARG A 352 17.95 1.66 24.87
N ASP A 353 17.87 1.98 26.16
CA ASP A 353 16.86 2.91 26.67
C ASP A 353 17.01 4.29 26.00
N LEU A 354 15.88 4.83 25.56
CA LEU A 354 15.74 6.13 24.93
C LEU A 354 14.91 7.04 25.84
N LYS A 355 15.33 8.29 25.99
CA LYS A 355 14.54 9.30 26.69
C LYS A 355 13.55 9.98 25.75
N ALA A 356 12.46 10.48 26.30
CA ALA A 356 11.59 11.40 25.57
C ALA A 356 12.40 12.58 25.02
N GLY A 357 12.20 12.91 23.75
CA GLY A 357 12.93 13.97 23.06
C GLY A 357 14.23 13.51 22.39
N GLU A 358 14.67 12.28 22.59
CA GLU A 358 15.90 11.75 21.98
C GLU A 358 15.70 11.37 20.51
N GLU A 359 16.68 11.72 19.67
CA GLU A 359 16.69 11.33 18.25
C GLU A 359 17.01 9.85 18.09
N ILE A 360 16.19 9.14 17.33
CA ILE A 360 16.39 7.75 16.96
C ILE A 360 17.35 7.70 15.77
N THR A 361 18.38 6.88 15.88
CA THR A 361 19.45 6.79 14.88
C THR A 361 19.82 5.35 14.57
N LEU A 362 20.22 5.10 13.32
CA LEU A 362 20.71 3.80 12.84
C LEU A 362 22.21 3.84 12.59
N ALA A 363 22.84 2.67 12.53
CA ALA A 363 24.25 2.58 12.15
C ALA A 363 24.43 2.98 10.68
N TYR A 364 25.53 3.66 10.34
CA TYR A 364 25.92 3.93 8.95
C TYR A 364 26.21 2.64 8.17
N LEU A 365 26.91 1.74 8.84
CA LEU A 365 27.33 0.43 8.35
C LEU A 365 27.03 -0.59 9.42
N ASP A 366 26.87 -1.86 9.07
CA ASP A 366 26.78 -2.89 10.10
C ASP A 366 28.15 -2.98 10.80
N PRO A 367 28.24 -2.66 12.11
CA PRO A 367 29.50 -2.72 12.83
C PRO A 367 30.07 -4.14 12.93
N LEU A 368 29.27 -5.17 12.58
CA LEU A 368 29.67 -6.57 12.58
C LEU A 368 30.15 -7.08 11.21
N THR A 369 30.01 -6.28 10.15
CA THR A 369 30.60 -6.59 8.84
C THR A 369 31.99 -5.98 8.72
N SER A 370 32.95 -6.71 8.13
CA SER A 370 34.26 -6.12 7.87
C SER A 370 34.15 -5.02 6.81
N LEU A 371 34.83 -3.90 7.08
CA LEU A 371 35.14 -2.89 6.07
C LEU A 371 36.16 -3.53 5.11
N ASN A 372 35.69 -4.23 4.09
CA ASN A 372 36.54 -4.73 3.02
C ASN A 372 36.87 -3.61 2.03
#